data_AF-F0G291-F1
#
_entry.id   AF-F0G291-F1
#
_cell.length_a   1.000
_cell.length_b   1.000
_cell.length_c   1.000
_cell.angle_alpha   90.00
_cell.angle_beta   90.00
_cell.angle_gamma   90.00
#
_symmetry.space_group_name_H-M   'P 1'
#
loop_
_entity.id
_entity.type
_entity.pdbx_description
1 polymer ?
#
loop_
_entity_poly.entity_id
_entity_poly.type
_entity_poly.pdbx_seq_one_letter_code
_entity_poly.pdbx_strand_id
1 'polypeptide(L)' 'MTALLFAIGIDGGGTGTRAVLADRHGRELAQGRGGPSGLGLGIERAWAS' A
#
# COMPACT_ATOMS: atom_id res chain seq x y z
N MET A 1 -19.03 -9.24 15.47
CA MET A 1 -18.06 -9.43 14.38
C MET A 1 -18.13 -8.22 13.46
N THR A 2 -17.05 -7.45 13.34
CA THR A 2 -16.95 -6.32 12.40
C THR A 2 -16.54 -6.85 11.03
N ALA A 3 -17.30 -6.51 9.98
CA ALA A 3 -16.92 -6.88 8.61
C ALA A 3 -15.91 -5.88 8.06
N LEU A 4 -14.79 -6.36 7.50
CA LEU A 4 -13.88 -5.53 6.72
C LEU A 4 -14.61 -5.11 5.44
N LEU A 5 -14.84 -3.81 5.29
CA LEU A 5 -15.47 -3.24 4.10
C LEU A 5 -14.43 -2.92 3.01
N PHE A 6 -13.21 -2.60 3.43
CA PHE A 6 -12.12 -2.17 2.55
C PHE A 6 -10.77 -2.72 3.01
N ALA A 7 -9.87 -2.90 2.06
CA ALA A 7 -8.47 -3.23 2.29
C ALA A 7 -7.56 -2.28 1.49
N ILE A 8 -6.36 -2.00 2.03
CA ILE A 8 -5.31 -1.30 1.31
C ILE A 8 -4.13 -2.25 1.10
N GLY A 9 -3.75 -2.47 -0.15
CA GLY A 9 -2.53 -3.17 -0.53
C GLY A 9 -1.42 -2.17 -0.84
N ILE A 10 -0.22 -2.42 -0.35
CA ILE A 10 0.97 -1.59 -0.61
C ILE A 10 2.04 -2.45 -1.26
N ASP A 11 2.56 -1.98 -2.40
CA ASP A 11 3.71 -2.55 -3.11
C ASP A 11 4.74 -1.44 -3.30
N GLY A 12 5.85 -1.48 -2.56
CA GLY A 12 6.84 -0.42 -2.54
C GLY A 12 8.27 -0.92 -2.46
N GLY A 13 9.16 -0.23 -3.17
CA GLY A 13 10.57 -0.59 -3.30
C GLY A 13 11.46 0.62 -3.55
N GLY A 14 12.60 0.39 -4.20
CA GLY A 14 13.61 1.42 -4.45
C GLY A 14 13.31 2.38 -5.60
N THR A 15 12.30 2.10 -6.44
CA THR A 15 11.97 2.92 -7.63
C THR A 15 10.61 3.60 -7.52
N GLY A 16 9.72 3.11 -6.68
CA GLY A 16 8.37 3.62 -6.55
C GLY A 16 7.56 2.84 -5.54
N THR A 17 6.37 3.37 -5.26
CA THR A 17 5.36 2.75 -4.38
C THR A 17 4.00 2.85 -5.02
N ARG A 18 3.21 1.78 -4.95
CA ARG A 18 1.82 1.72 -5.37
C ARG A 18 0.94 1.35 -4.19
N ALA A 19 -0.11 2.13 -3.98
CA ALA A 19 -1.18 1.83 -3.03
C ALA A 19 -2.47 1.51 -3.80
N VAL A 20 -3.19 0.48 -3.37
CA VAL A 20 -4.45 0.04 -3.96
C VAL A 20 -5.52 -0.04 -2.88
N LEU A 21 -6.64 0.64 -3.08
CA LEU A 21 -7.85 0.46 -2.28
C LEU A 21 -8.74 -0.59 -2.97
N ALA A 22 -9.14 -1.61 -2.22
CA ALA A 22 -10.07 -2.62 -2.70
C ALA A 22 -11.27 -2.80 -1.76
N ASP A 23 -12.40 -3.22 -2.32
CA ASP A 23 -13.54 -3.67 -1.53
C ASP A 23 -13.32 -5.09 -0.97
N ARG A 24 -14.25 -5.55 -0.13
CA ARG A 24 -14.24 -6.90 0.46
C ARG A 24 -14.28 -8.06 -0.53
N HIS A 25 -14.60 -7.80 -1.79
CA HIS A 25 -14.62 -8.79 -2.87
C HIS A 25 -13.31 -8.77 -3.69
N GLY A 26 -12.35 -7.92 -3.30
CA GLY A 26 -11.07 -7.77 -4.00
C GLY A 26 -11.16 -6.88 -5.25
N ARG A 27 -12.27 -6.15 -5.46
CA ARG A 27 -12.36 -5.21 -6.57
C ARG A 27 -11.57 -3.95 -6.24
N GLU A 28 -10.62 -3.59 -7.10
CA GLU A 28 -9.90 -2.32 -7.04
C GLU A 28 -10.88 -1.14 -7.23
N LEU A 29 -10.89 -0.24 -6.26
CA LEU A 29 -11.72 0.98 -6.26
C LEU A 29 -10.90 2.21 -6.65
N ALA A 30 -9.63 2.26 -6.22
CA ALA A 30 -8.71 3.35 -6.52
C ALA A 30 -7.25 2.89 -6.38
N GLN A 31 -6.34 3.61 -7.04
CA GLN A 31 -4.90 3.45 -6.86
C GLN A 31 -4.18 4.80 -6.79
N GLY A 32 -3.06 4.81 -6.09
CA GLY A 32 -2.11 5.92 -6.03
C GLY A 32 -0.69 5.43 -6.29
N ARG A 33 0.15 6.30 -6.85
CA ARG A 33 1.58 6.07 -7.04
C ARG A 33 2.38 7.16 -6.36
N GLY A 34 3.50 6.77 -5.76
CA GLY A 34 4.47 7.66 -5.14
C GLY A 34 5.90 7.24 -5.46
N GLY A 35 6.85 8.01 -4.94
CA GLY A 35 8.27 7.72 -5.06
C GLY A 35 8.71 6.45 -4.32
N PRO A 36 10.02 6.17 -4.33
CA PRO A 36 10.62 5.08 -3.57
C PRO A 36 10.22 5.13 -2.09
N SER A 37 9.95 3.97 -1.49
CA SER A 37 9.63 3.86 -0.06
C SER A 37 10.60 2.97 0.72
N GLY A 38 11.41 2.16 0.04
CA GLY A 38 12.38 1.29 0.73
C GLY A 38 11.75 0.32 1.74
N LEU A 39 10.50 -0.13 1.55
CA LEU A 39 9.77 -0.98 2.51
C LEU A 39 10.54 -2.25 2.91
N GLY A 40 11.32 -2.84 1.99
CA GLY A 40 12.17 -3.98 2.26
C GLY A 40 13.32 -3.72 3.26
N LEU A 41 13.60 -2.46 3.60
CA LEU A 41 14.61 -2.06 4.59
C LEU A 41 14.03 -1.98 6.02
N GLY A 42 12.74 -2.24 6.19
CA GLY A 42 12.03 -2.18 7.47
C GLY A 42 11.23 -0.88 7.67
N ILE A 43 10.29 -0.93 8.62
CA ILE A 43 9.29 0.12 8.86
C ILE A 43 9.95 1.48 9.14
N GLU A 44 10.91 1.51 10.07
CA GLU A 44 11.57 2.74 10.50
C GLU A 44 12.24 3.48 9.34
N ARG A 45 12.91 2.74 8.44
CA ARG A 45 13.58 3.31 7.26
C ARG A 45 12.59 3.79 6.22
N ALA A 46 11.51 3.06 6.02
CA ALA A 46 10.47 3.44 5.08
C ALA A 46 9.76 4.75 5.48
N TRP A 47 9.64 5.03 6.78
CA TRP A 47 9.02 6.26 7.29
C TRP A 47 9.91 7.51 7.16
N ALA A 48 11.20 7.34 6.92
CA ALA A 48 12.14 8.45 6.72
C ALA A 48 12.29 8.88 5.24
N SER A 49 11.51 8.27 4.34
CA SER A 49 11.61 8.43 2.88
C SER A 49 10.68 9.52 2.34
#